data_AF-A0A2G4R3I6-F1
#
_entry.id   AF-A0A2G4R3I6-F1
#
_cell.length_a   1.000
_cell.length_b   1.000
_cell.length_c   1.000
_cell.angle_alpha   90.00
_cell.angle_beta   90.00
_cell.angle_gamma   90.00
#
_symmetry.space_group_name_H-M   'P 1'
#
loop_
_entity.id
_entity.type
_entity.pdbx_description
1 polymer ?
#
loop_
_entity_poly.entity_id
_entity_poly.type
_entity_poly.pdbx_seq_one_letter_code
_entity_poly.pdbx_strand_id
1 'polypeptide(L)'
;MMVRKDVILQGDCLKILKTIPDKSVDLIFADPPYFMQTDGELLRTNGEIFKGVNDAWDKFESLQAYDEFCKTWLSECKRILKDVGSIWVIGSFQNIFRLGYIMQDLGFWILNDVIWAKSNPVPNFKGTRFCNAHETLIWCSKNKNAKFTFNYKTMKFLNHNKQEKSIWNIGICIGNERLKDKNGKKAHSTQKPEALLEKVILSSTKKDALVLDPFFGTGTTGAVAKRLGRHFIGIEQDENYVKIAKARIEQVCVEDNELTRNELEIKPPKVSLEKLLNAGFLKENERFYDKNQNFICYLVHNNKVSDNKEILSIHKMAAKYLNKANHNGWSYFYILKDEKLISIDALRYAYENNKGTL
;
A
#
# COMPACT_ATOMS: atom_id res chain seq x y z
N MET A 1 12.62 8.94 22.44
CA MET A 1 11.31 9.59 22.67
C MET A 1 10.20 8.74 22.07
N MET A 2 9.10 8.54 22.80
CA MET A 2 7.93 7.83 22.29
C MET A 2 7.17 8.71 21.30
N VAL A 3 6.87 8.19 20.11
CA VAL A 3 6.21 8.93 19.04
C VAL A 3 4.71 8.93 19.30
N ARG A 4 4.09 10.12 19.28
CA ARG A 4 2.63 10.24 19.44
C ARG A 4 1.93 9.59 18.24
N LYS A 5 0.82 8.90 18.50
CA LYS A 5 0.00 8.22 17.49
C LYS A 5 -1.43 8.74 17.56
N ASP A 6 -2.13 8.68 16.43
CA ASP A 6 -3.53 9.09 16.27
C ASP A 6 -3.76 10.56 16.64
N VAL A 7 -2.82 11.40 16.19
CA VAL A 7 -2.78 12.83 16.50
C VAL A 7 -2.78 13.68 15.25
N ILE A 8 -3.36 14.87 15.40
CA ILE A 8 -3.27 15.96 14.43
C ILE A 8 -2.43 17.05 15.08
N LEU A 9 -1.29 17.36 14.49
CA LEU A 9 -0.36 18.39 14.92
C LEU A 9 -0.63 19.65 14.10
N GLN A 10 -1.18 20.68 14.75
CA GLN A 10 -1.50 21.93 14.08
C GLN A 10 -0.26 22.81 13.92
N GLY A 11 0.05 23.22 12.68
CA GLY A 11 1.11 24.17 12.36
C GLY A 11 1.81 23.89 11.03
N ASP A 12 2.86 24.67 10.77
CA ASP A 12 3.71 24.55 9.58
C ASP A 12 4.45 23.20 9.55
N CYS A 13 4.29 22.46 8.44
CA CYS A 13 4.90 21.15 8.28
C CYS A 13 6.43 21.17 8.35
N LEU A 14 7.09 22.21 7.84
CA LEU A 14 8.54 22.33 7.87
C LEU A 14 9.09 22.45 9.30
N LYS A 15 8.29 23.02 10.21
CA LYS A 15 8.65 23.14 11.63
C LYS A 15 8.31 21.86 12.38
N ILE A 16 7.11 21.33 12.18
CA ILE A 16 6.63 20.15 12.92
C ILE A 16 7.40 18.89 12.54
N LEU A 17 7.73 18.69 11.26
CA LEU A 17 8.50 17.53 10.80
C LEU A 17 9.81 17.38 11.58
N LYS A 18 10.52 18.49 11.84
CA LYS A 18 11.77 18.51 12.64
C LYS A 18 11.61 18.00 14.06
N THR A 19 10.39 18.04 14.62
CA THR A 19 10.09 17.55 15.97
C THR A 19 9.82 16.04 16.02
N ILE A 20 9.53 15.42 14.88
CA ILE A 20 9.25 13.99 14.79
C ILE A 20 10.58 13.22 14.82
N PRO A 21 10.74 12.19 15.69
CA PRO A 21 11.96 11.40 15.76
C PRO A 21 12.32 10.69 14.45
N ASP A 22 13.61 10.49 14.22
CA ASP A 22 14.16 9.68 13.13
C ASP A 22 13.55 8.28 13.10
N LYS A 23 13.42 7.71 11.89
CA LYS A 23 13.07 6.29 11.69
C LYS A 23 11.86 5.82 12.51
N SER A 24 10.83 6.66 12.63
CA SER A 24 9.69 6.45 13.51
C SER A 24 8.41 6.03 12.79
N VAL A 25 8.25 6.35 11.50
CA VAL A 25 7.02 6.09 10.75
C VAL A 25 7.23 5.00 9.68
N ASP A 26 6.19 4.21 9.41
CA ASP A 26 6.22 3.10 8.47
C ASP A 26 5.90 3.53 7.04
N LEU A 27 4.97 4.48 6.90
CA LEU A 27 4.53 5.02 5.63
C LEU A 27 4.38 6.54 5.71
N ILE A 28 4.71 7.23 4.63
CA ILE A 28 4.36 8.63 4.43
C ILE A 28 3.45 8.73 3.20
N PHE A 29 2.34 9.46 3.30
CA PHE A 29 1.56 9.90 2.14
C PHE A 29 1.58 11.42 2.12
N ALA A 30 1.98 12.02 1.00
CA ALA A 30 2.06 13.46 0.86
C ALA A 30 1.25 13.94 -0.37
N ASP A 31 0.29 14.81 -0.11
CA ASP A 31 -0.45 15.60 -1.10
C ASP A 31 -0.04 17.08 -0.98
N PRO A 32 1.18 17.45 -1.40
CA PRO A 32 1.70 18.80 -1.24
C PRO A 32 0.89 19.80 -2.08
N PRO A 33 1.03 21.11 -1.83
CA PRO A 33 0.59 22.13 -2.78
C PRO A 33 1.14 21.87 -4.19
N TYR A 34 0.30 22.03 -5.23
CA TYR A 34 0.67 21.73 -6.61
C TYR A 34 1.33 22.90 -7.32
N PHE A 35 1.32 24.08 -6.70
CA PHE A 35 1.74 25.35 -7.28
C PHE A 35 0.99 25.60 -8.59
N MET A 36 -0.34 25.71 -8.49
CA MET A 36 -1.22 26.01 -9.61
C MET A 36 -0.95 27.44 -10.08
N GLN A 37 -0.12 27.54 -11.13
CA GLN A 37 0.22 28.76 -11.88
C GLN A 37 -0.96 29.16 -12.79
N THR A 38 -2.15 29.31 -12.19
CA THR A 38 -3.37 29.72 -12.88
C THR A 38 -3.58 31.23 -12.73
N ASP A 39 -3.82 31.89 -13.86
CA ASP A 39 -4.17 33.30 -13.95
C ASP A 39 -5.60 33.49 -14.47
N GLY A 40 -6.29 34.49 -13.92
CA GLY A 40 -7.63 34.91 -14.34
C GLY A 40 -8.77 33.98 -13.90
N GLU A 41 -9.99 34.33 -14.34
CA GLU A 41 -11.20 33.58 -14.03
C GLU A 41 -11.49 32.53 -15.12
N LEU A 42 -11.82 31.31 -14.69
CA LEU A 42 -12.29 30.25 -15.58
C LEU A 42 -13.81 30.19 -15.53
N LEU A 43 -14.47 30.41 -16.68
CA LEU A 43 -15.91 30.24 -16.81
C LEU A 43 -16.26 28.84 -17.31
N ARG A 44 -17.37 28.30 -16.82
CA ARG A 44 -18.04 27.11 -17.36
C ARG A 44 -18.75 27.45 -18.66
N THR A 45 -19.18 26.43 -19.40
CA THR A 45 -19.96 26.59 -20.63
C THR A 45 -21.30 27.30 -20.42
N ASN A 46 -21.87 27.24 -19.20
CA ASN A 46 -23.08 27.95 -18.81
C ASN A 46 -22.82 29.39 -18.29
N GLY A 47 -21.58 29.88 -18.33
CA GLY A 47 -21.20 31.23 -17.89
C GLY A 47 -20.89 31.36 -16.40
N GLU A 48 -21.08 30.32 -15.58
CA GLU A 48 -20.75 30.38 -14.16
C GLU A 48 -19.24 30.30 -13.90
N ILE A 49 -18.75 31.02 -12.89
CA ILE A 49 -17.34 30.97 -12.47
C ILE A 49 -17.02 29.58 -11.89
N PHE A 50 -16.01 28.92 -12.46
CA PHE A 50 -15.47 27.68 -11.95
C PHE A 50 -14.60 27.93 -10.72
N LYS A 51 -15.02 27.38 -9.58
CA LYS A 51 -14.28 27.45 -8.31
C LYS A 51 -13.18 26.37 -8.28
N GLY A 52 -12.01 26.73 -8.82
CA GLY A 52 -10.76 25.98 -8.72
C GLY A 52 -10.00 26.23 -7.43
N VAL A 53 -8.71 25.86 -7.42
CA VAL A 53 -7.78 26.14 -6.32
C VAL A 53 -7.16 27.51 -6.56
N ASN A 54 -7.47 28.46 -5.67
CA ASN A 54 -6.89 29.82 -5.66
C ASN A 54 -6.37 30.17 -4.26
N ASP A 55 -6.17 29.17 -3.41
CA ASP A 55 -5.79 29.34 -2.02
C ASP A 55 -4.34 29.83 -1.89
N ALA A 56 -4.06 30.66 -0.86
CA ALA A 56 -2.75 31.28 -0.67
C ALA A 56 -1.62 30.25 -0.44
N TRP A 57 -1.93 29.09 0.15
CA TRP A 57 -0.97 28.01 0.39
C TRP A 57 -0.43 27.36 -0.90
N ASP A 58 -1.07 27.61 -2.04
CA ASP A 58 -0.67 27.08 -3.35
C ASP A 58 0.11 28.09 -4.21
N LYS A 59 0.49 29.24 -3.63
CA LYS A 59 1.20 30.30 -4.34
C LYS A 59 2.67 30.36 -3.88
N PHE A 60 3.57 30.29 -4.87
CA PHE A 60 5.01 30.37 -4.68
C PHE A 60 5.58 31.47 -5.57
N GLU A 61 6.64 32.12 -5.11
CA GLU A 61 7.27 33.24 -5.83
C GLU A 61 7.99 32.79 -7.12
N SER A 62 8.49 31.55 -7.14
CA SER A 62 9.20 30.99 -8.29
C SER A 62 9.25 29.46 -8.22
N LEU A 63 9.64 28.84 -9.35
CA LEU A 63 9.94 27.41 -9.39
C LEU A 63 11.12 27.02 -8.47
N GLN A 64 12.07 27.93 -8.23
CA GLN A 64 13.18 27.68 -7.30
C GLN A 64 12.67 27.66 -5.85
N ALA A 65 11.81 28.61 -5.48
CA ALA A 65 11.20 28.64 -4.15
C ALA A 65 10.37 27.38 -3.88
N TYR A 66 9.63 26.90 -4.88
CA TYR A 66 8.90 25.63 -4.79
C TYR A 66 9.83 24.41 -4.62
N ASP A 67 10.97 24.38 -5.32
CA ASP A 67 11.93 23.30 -5.20
C ASP A 67 12.60 23.26 -3.82
N GLU A 68 13.00 24.42 -3.29
CA GLU A 68 13.59 24.50 -1.95
C GLU A 68 12.59 24.09 -0.86
N PHE A 69 11.32 24.50 -1.00
CA PHE A 69 10.23 24.01 -0.18
C PHE A 69 10.12 22.49 -0.25
N CYS A 70 10.08 21.93 -1.47
CA CYS A 70 9.95 20.49 -1.70
C CYS A 70 11.11 19.69 -1.13
N LYS A 71 12.34 20.15 -1.38
CA LYS A 71 13.57 19.53 -0.88
C LYS A 71 13.60 19.53 0.64
N THR A 72 13.13 20.60 1.29
CA THR A 72 13.12 20.70 2.76
C THR A 72 12.21 19.66 3.38
N TRP A 73 10.93 19.59 2.98
CA TRP A 73 10.01 18.63 3.59
C TRP A 73 10.34 17.19 3.21
N LEU A 74 10.78 16.93 1.96
CA LEU A 74 11.18 15.58 1.53
C LEU A 74 12.40 15.06 2.30
N SER A 75 13.36 15.93 2.61
CA SER A 75 14.54 15.57 3.43
C SER A 75 14.14 15.15 4.84
N GLU A 76 13.24 15.90 5.47
CA GLU A 76 12.71 15.53 6.79
C GLU A 76 11.87 14.24 6.74
N CYS A 77 11.01 14.09 5.73
CA CYS A 77 10.29 12.83 5.51
C CYS A 77 11.25 11.64 5.37
N LYS A 78 12.37 11.80 4.66
CA LYS A 78 13.38 10.75 4.55
C LYS A 78 14.02 10.40 5.90
N ARG A 79 14.33 11.39 6.72
CA ARG A 79 14.88 11.20 8.09
C ARG A 79 13.89 10.43 8.97
N ILE A 80 12.62 10.82 8.94
CA ILE A 80 11.54 10.28 9.78
C ILE A 80 11.14 8.85 9.35
N LEU A 81 11.22 8.53 8.06
CA LEU A 81 10.85 7.21 7.55
C LEU A 81 11.74 6.10 8.11
N LYS A 82 11.15 4.99 8.57
CA LYS A 82 11.90 3.78 8.95
C LYS A 82 12.74 3.26 7.79
N ASP A 83 13.78 2.49 8.10
CA ASP A 83 14.68 1.93 7.07
C ASP A 83 13.97 0.97 6.10
N VAL A 84 12.84 0.39 6.54
CA VAL A 84 11.94 -0.47 5.75
C VAL A 84 10.67 0.25 5.30
N GLY A 85 10.56 1.55 5.53
CA GLY A 85 9.38 2.33 5.19
C GLY A 85 9.35 2.76 3.71
N SER A 86 8.19 3.23 3.27
CA SER A 86 8.00 3.83 1.95
C SER A 86 7.27 5.17 2.02
N ILE A 87 7.34 5.94 0.95
CA ILE A 87 6.62 7.21 0.78
C ILE A 87 5.84 7.19 -0.53
N TRP A 88 4.64 7.74 -0.49
CA TRP A 88 3.82 8.08 -1.64
C TRP A 88 3.69 9.59 -1.73
N VAL A 89 3.97 10.15 -2.91
CA VAL A 89 3.76 11.57 -3.19
C VAL A 89 2.84 11.69 -4.39
N ILE A 90 1.76 12.46 -4.28
CA ILE A 90 0.84 12.71 -5.39
C ILE A 90 1.05 14.11 -5.97
N GLY A 91 0.82 14.24 -7.28
CA GLY A 91 0.87 15.50 -7.98
C GLY A 91 0.18 15.42 -9.33
N SER A 92 0.14 16.56 -10.02
CA SER A 92 -0.23 16.62 -11.44
C SER A 92 0.97 17.13 -12.24
N PHE A 93 0.77 17.39 -13.53
CA PHE A 93 1.86 17.79 -14.43
C PHE A 93 2.58 19.08 -14.01
N GLN A 94 1.94 19.90 -13.17
CA GLN A 94 2.50 21.14 -12.63
C GLN A 94 3.72 20.91 -11.73
N ASN A 95 3.71 19.83 -10.93
CA ASN A 95 4.70 19.63 -9.88
C ASN A 95 5.36 18.24 -9.89
N ILE A 96 4.69 17.20 -10.39
CA ILE A 96 5.11 15.81 -10.15
C ILE A 96 6.50 15.48 -10.73
N PHE A 97 6.88 16.10 -11.85
CA PHE A 97 8.20 15.92 -12.45
C PHE A 97 9.32 16.51 -11.57
N ARG A 98 9.05 17.65 -10.93
CA ARG A 98 10.00 18.31 -10.02
C ARG A 98 10.15 17.49 -8.74
N LEU A 99 9.03 17.04 -8.19
CA LEU A 99 9.02 16.14 -7.02
C LEU A 99 9.77 14.84 -7.31
N GLY A 100 9.53 14.19 -8.44
CA GLY A 100 10.23 12.98 -8.84
C GLY A 100 11.75 13.19 -8.94
N TYR A 101 12.18 14.27 -9.59
CA TYR A 101 13.59 14.65 -9.68
C TYR A 101 14.23 14.84 -8.30
N ILE A 102 13.62 15.66 -7.43
CA ILE A 102 14.13 15.93 -6.08
C ILE A 102 14.17 14.64 -5.23
N MET A 103 13.15 13.78 -5.34
CA MET A 103 13.11 12.51 -4.62
C MET A 103 14.29 11.60 -5.01
N GLN A 104 14.61 11.50 -6.30
CA GLN A 104 15.76 10.71 -6.77
C GLN A 104 17.09 11.31 -6.28
N ASP A 105 17.26 12.64 -6.36
CA ASP A 105 18.46 13.33 -5.88
C ASP A 105 18.67 13.18 -4.38
N LEU A 106 17.59 13.15 -3.59
CA LEU A 106 17.64 12.84 -2.17
C LEU A 106 17.93 11.35 -1.90
N GLY A 107 17.97 10.50 -2.93
CA GLY A 107 18.31 9.08 -2.89
C GLY A 107 17.15 8.15 -2.53
N PHE A 108 15.89 8.60 -2.66
CA PHE A 108 14.75 7.69 -2.64
C PHE A 108 14.84 6.76 -3.86
N TRP A 109 14.33 5.53 -3.72
CA TRP A 109 14.28 4.59 -4.83
C TRP A 109 12.84 4.42 -5.30
N ILE A 110 12.53 4.97 -6.48
CA ILE A 110 11.22 4.86 -7.13
C ILE A 110 10.95 3.37 -7.43
N LEU A 111 9.81 2.89 -6.94
CA LEU A 111 9.31 1.54 -7.17
C LEU A 111 8.34 1.52 -8.34
N ASN A 112 7.37 2.44 -8.31
CA ASN A 112 6.40 2.67 -9.37
C ASN A 112 5.97 4.14 -9.36
N ASP A 113 5.75 4.69 -10.55
CA ASP A 113 4.73 5.70 -10.75
C ASP A 113 3.37 5.00 -10.93
N VAL A 114 2.32 5.61 -10.36
CA VAL A 114 0.95 5.12 -10.41
C VAL A 114 0.05 6.24 -10.88
N ILE A 115 -0.71 5.99 -11.93
CA ILE A 115 -1.66 6.94 -12.49
C ILE A 115 -3.02 6.75 -11.83
N TRP A 116 -3.50 7.77 -11.12
CA TRP A 116 -4.90 7.86 -10.76
C TRP A 116 -5.69 8.39 -11.95
N ALA A 117 -6.31 7.49 -12.71
CA ALA A 117 -7.24 7.81 -13.77
C ALA A 117 -8.61 8.15 -13.17
N LYS A 118 -9.01 9.42 -13.33
CA LYS A 118 -10.28 9.94 -12.83
C LYS A 118 -11.40 9.45 -13.75
N SER A 119 -12.35 8.68 -13.24
CA SER A 119 -13.48 8.19 -14.05
C SER A 119 -14.49 9.30 -14.41
N ASN A 120 -14.52 10.37 -13.62
CA ASN A 120 -15.42 11.51 -13.75
C ASN A 120 -14.67 12.85 -13.54
N PRO A 121 -13.65 13.16 -14.37
CA PRO A 121 -12.88 14.38 -14.22
C PRO A 121 -13.71 15.62 -14.58
N VAL A 122 -13.29 16.78 -14.07
CA VAL A 122 -13.83 18.06 -14.54
C VAL A 122 -13.39 18.24 -16.00
N PRO A 123 -14.31 18.51 -16.94
CA PRO A 123 -13.98 18.63 -18.35
C PRO A 123 -13.17 19.90 -18.65
N ASN A 124 -12.49 19.91 -19.79
CA ASN A 124 -11.90 21.15 -20.33
C ASN A 124 -13.01 22.01 -20.94
N PHE A 125 -13.30 23.18 -20.36
CA PHE A 125 -14.42 24.02 -20.79
C PHE A 125 -14.16 24.83 -22.06
N LYS A 126 -12.90 25.18 -22.36
CA LYS A 126 -12.53 26.07 -23.48
C LYS A 126 -12.11 25.31 -24.75
N GLY A 127 -11.96 23.98 -24.68
CA GLY A 127 -11.51 23.15 -25.80
C GLY A 127 -10.07 23.42 -26.23
N THR A 128 -9.24 24.05 -25.39
CA THR A 128 -7.88 24.46 -25.77
C THR A 128 -6.81 23.41 -25.53
N ARG A 129 -7.12 22.37 -24.76
CA ARG A 129 -6.23 21.25 -24.39
C ARG A 129 -7.05 19.99 -24.15
N PHE A 130 -6.36 18.86 -24.00
CA PHE A 130 -6.97 17.64 -23.49
C PHE A 130 -7.57 17.84 -22.08
N CYS A 131 -8.57 17.02 -21.74
CA CYS A 131 -9.14 16.99 -20.40
C CYS A 131 -8.09 16.47 -19.40
N ASN A 132 -7.86 17.19 -18.29
CA ASN A 132 -6.96 16.72 -17.25
C ASN A 132 -7.63 15.61 -16.43
N ALA A 133 -7.58 14.40 -16.97
CA ALA A 133 -8.30 13.23 -16.47
C ALA A 133 -7.46 12.34 -15.53
N HIS A 134 -6.26 12.76 -15.12
CA HIS A 134 -5.46 11.98 -14.19
C HIS A 134 -4.59 12.83 -13.26
N GLU A 135 -4.07 12.17 -12.22
CA GLU A 135 -2.94 12.61 -11.39
C GLU A 135 -1.95 11.46 -11.28
N THR A 136 -0.71 11.77 -10.91
CA THR A 136 0.38 10.81 -10.79
C THR A 136 0.83 10.72 -9.35
N LEU A 137 0.91 9.50 -8.83
CA LEU A 137 1.52 9.16 -7.56
C LEU A 137 2.91 8.57 -7.83
N ILE A 138 3.91 8.95 -7.04
CA ILE A 138 5.23 8.32 -7.03
C ILE A 138 5.37 7.53 -5.73
N TRP A 139 5.55 6.22 -5.84
CA TRP A 139 5.86 5.35 -4.72
C TRP A 139 7.35 5.07 -4.65
N CYS A 140 7.98 5.46 -3.54
CA CYS A 140 9.39 5.22 -3.29
C CYS A 140 9.62 4.41 -2.01
N SER A 141 10.61 3.54 -2.05
CA SER A 141 11.28 3.07 -0.84
C SER A 141 12.33 4.08 -0.37
N LYS A 142 12.67 4.06 0.92
CA LYS A 142 13.63 5.02 1.51
C LYS A 142 14.98 5.07 0.79
N ASN A 143 15.44 3.93 0.27
CA ASN A 143 16.66 3.78 -0.54
C ASN A 143 16.61 2.46 -1.33
N LYS A 144 17.52 2.27 -2.30
CA LYS A 144 17.57 1.11 -3.22
C LYS A 144 17.59 -0.26 -2.53
N ASN A 145 18.17 -0.33 -1.33
CA ASN A 145 18.36 -1.59 -0.60
C ASN A 145 17.30 -1.83 0.49
N ALA A 146 16.32 -0.93 0.62
CA ALA A 146 15.29 -1.02 1.63
C ALA A 146 14.38 -2.23 1.39
N LYS A 147 14.10 -3.01 2.45
CA LYS A 147 13.13 -4.11 2.43
C LYS A 147 11.73 -3.57 2.71
N PHE A 148 11.15 -2.89 1.74
CA PHE A 148 9.84 -2.25 1.86
C PHE A 148 8.69 -3.27 1.96
N THR A 149 7.55 -2.81 2.47
CA THR A 149 6.31 -3.61 2.51
C THR A 149 5.56 -3.47 1.18
N PHE A 150 5.21 -4.62 0.59
CA PHE A 150 4.26 -4.68 -0.52
C PHE A 150 3.35 -5.90 -0.34
N ASN A 151 2.07 -5.64 -0.08
CA ASN A 151 1.06 -6.66 0.16
C ASN A 151 0.47 -7.12 -1.19
N TYR A 152 1.29 -7.86 -1.95
CA TYR A 152 0.96 -8.29 -3.31
C TYR A 152 -0.34 -9.11 -3.38
N LYS A 153 -0.56 -10.03 -2.43
CA LYS A 153 -1.74 -10.91 -2.44
C LYS A 153 -3.01 -10.12 -2.14
N THR A 154 -2.92 -9.14 -1.24
CA THR A 154 -3.97 -8.17 -0.91
C THR A 154 -4.37 -7.36 -2.14
N MET A 155 -3.38 -6.78 -2.84
CA MET A 155 -3.66 -6.03 -4.07
C MET A 155 -4.22 -6.91 -5.19
N LYS A 156 -3.76 -8.16 -5.28
CA LYS A 156 -4.31 -9.14 -6.20
C LYS A 156 -5.77 -9.48 -5.87
N PHE A 157 -6.09 -9.66 -4.60
CA PHE A 157 -7.45 -9.92 -4.12
C PHE A 157 -8.40 -8.77 -4.44
N LEU A 158 -8.01 -7.53 -4.11
CA LEU A 158 -8.78 -6.31 -4.40
C LEU A 158 -9.04 -6.08 -5.89
N ASN A 159 -8.20 -6.65 -6.76
CA ASN A 159 -8.35 -6.61 -8.22
C ASN A 159 -8.86 -7.94 -8.79
N HIS A 160 -9.84 -8.56 -8.13
CA HIS A 160 -10.51 -9.79 -8.58
C HIS A 160 -9.55 -10.95 -8.90
N ASN A 161 -8.58 -11.17 -8.01
CA ASN A 161 -7.51 -12.17 -8.15
C ASN A 161 -6.59 -11.97 -9.37
N LYS A 162 -6.55 -10.76 -9.95
CA LYS A 162 -5.58 -10.36 -10.98
C LYS A 162 -4.55 -9.41 -10.39
N GLN A 163 -3.33 -9.47 -10.91
CA GLN A 163 -2.30 -8.53 -10.48
C GLN A 163 -2.77 -7.08 -10.69
N GLU A 164 -2.62 -6.26 -9.65
CA GLU A 164 -2.93 -4.83 -9.72
C GLU A 164 -2.01 -4.10 -10.71
N LYS A 165 -2.57 -3.12 -11.41
CA LYS A 165 -1.85 -2.32 -12.42
C LYS A 165 -1.38 -1.00 -11.82
N SER A 166 -0.48 -0.32 -12.53
CA SER A 166 -0.06 1.05 -12.21
C SER A 166 -1.08 2.11 -12.65
N ILE A 167 -2.25 1.73 -13.19
CA ILE A 167 -3.32 2.66 -13.55
C ILE A 167 -4.55 2.31 -12.70
N TRP A 168 -4.96 3.22 -11.84
CA TRP A 168 -6.09 3.05 -10.94
C TRP A 168 -7.26 3.92 -11.39
N ASN A 169 -8.36 3.28 -11.79
CA ASN A 169 -9.58 3.95 -12.20
C ASN A 169 -10.44 4.22 -10.96
N ILE A 170 -10.41 5.45 -10.45
CA ILE A 170 -11.11 5.85 -9.23
C ILE A 170 -11.82 7.18 -9.50
N GLY A 171 -13.07 7.32 -9.06
CA GLY A 171 -13.81 8.56 -9.17
C GLY A 171 -13.24 9.68 -8.28
N ILE A 172 -13.50 10.93 -8.63
CA ILE A 172 -13.20 12.07 -7.75
C ILE A 172 -14.07 12.02 -6.49
N CYS A 173 -13.60 12.62 -5.39
CA CYS A 173 -14.36 12.72 -4.14
C CYS A 173 -15.62 13.60 -4.32
N ILE A 174 -16.79 12.97 -4.31
CA ILE A 174 -18.13 13.56 -4.51
C ILE A 174 -19.15 12.94 -3.56
N GLY A 175 -20.40 13.40 -3.60
CA GLY A 175 -21.49 12.83 -2.80
C GLY A 175 -21.29 13.04 -1.30
N ASN A 176 -21.64 12.02 -0.51
CA ASN A 176 -21.57 12.06 0.95
C ASN A 176 -20.13 12.06 1.50
N GLU A 177 -19.18 11.52 0.75
CA GLU A 177 -17.76 11.52 1.13
C GLU A 177 -17.17 12.95 1.10
N ARG A 178 -17.71 13.81 0.20
CA ARG A 178 -17.22 15.16 0.03
C ARG A 178 -17.71 16.05 1.16
N LEU A 179 -16.78 16.45 2.03
CA LEU A 179 -17.09 17.26 3.21
C LEU A 179 -17.59 18.65 2.81
N LYS A 180 -18.59 19.12 3.55
CA LYS A 180 -19.19 20.43 3.38
C LYS A 180 -19.00 21.29 4.63
N ASP A 181 -18.83 22.58 4.44
CA ASP A 181 -18.82 23.57 5.51
C ASP A 181 -20.23 23.81 6.06
N LYS A 182 -20.34 24.66 7.09
CA LYS A 182 -21.63 25.06 7.70
C LYS A 182 -22.63 25.70 6.72
N ASN A 183 -22.17 26.17 5.56
CA ASN A 183 -23.00 26.80 4.53
C ASN A 183 -23.32 25.82 3.38
N GLY A 184 -22.99 24.53 3.53
CA GLY A 184 -23.19 23.51 2.49
C GLY A 184 -22.21 23.60 1.31
N LYS A 185 -21.19 24.47 1.37
CA LYS A 185 -20.14 24.58 0.34
C LYS A 185 -19.04 23.56 0.61
N LYS A 186 -18.20 23.29 -0.40
CA LYS A 186 -17.05 22.38 -0.25
C LYS A 186 -16.14 22.86 0.89
N ALA A 187 -15.88 21.98 1.85
CA ALA A 187 -15.02 22.31 2.98
C ALA A 187 -13.53 22.42 2.59
N HIS A 188 -13.10 21.64 1.59
CA HIS A 188 -11.73 21.67 1.05
C HIS A 188 -11.76 21.62 -0.48
N SER A 189 -10.88 22.39 -1.12
CA SER A 189 -10.78 22.48 -2.58
C SER A 189 -10.28 21.16 -3.20
N THR A 190 -9.29 20.53 -2.57
CA THR A 190 -8.55 19.36 -3.12
C THR A 190 -8.72 18.03 -2.35
N GLN A 191 -9.82 17.84 -1.59
CA GLN A 191 -10.06 16.57 -0.86
C GLN A 191 -9.92 15.34 -1.79
N LYS A 192 -9.02 14.42 -1.42
CA LYS A 192 -8.76 13.16 -2.15
C LYS A 192 -9.79 12.08 -1.78
N PRO A 193 -10.12 11.17 -2.72
CA PRO A 193 -11.06 10.08 -2.47
C PRO A 193 -10.46 9.03 -1.53
N GLU A 194 -11.24 8.54 -0.57
CA GLU A 194 -10.80 7.53 0.41
C GLU A 194 -10.33 6.24 -0.25
N ALA A 195 -10.97 5.81 -1.34
CA ALA A 195 -10.60 4.61 -2.09
C ALA A 195 -9.16 4.65 -2.64
N LEU A 196 -8.64 5.85 -2.94
CA LEU A 196 -7.25 6.01 -3.36
C LEU A 196 -6.29 5.73 -2.20
N LEU A 197 -6.57 6.32 -1.03
CA LEU A 197 -5.76 6.13 0.18
C LEU A 197 -5.85 4.71 0.72
N GLU A 198 -7.00 4.04 0.54
CA GLU A 198 -7.18 2.64 0.93
C GLU A 198 -6.22 1.74 0.15
N LYS A 199 -6.10 1.91 -1.17
CA LYS A 199 -5.12 1.17 -1.98
C LYS A 199 -3.68 1.49 -1.56
N VAL A 200 -3.37 2.76 -1.30
CA VAL A 200 -2.04 3.16 -0.81
C VAL A 200 -1.70 2.48 0.51
N ILE A 201 -2.57 2.57 1.51
CA ILE A 201 -2.33 2.03 2.85
C ILE A 201 -2.30 0.51 2.83
N LEU A 202 -3.30 -0.15 2.20
CA LEU A 202 -3.35 -1.62 2.14
C LEU A 202 -2.21 -2.21 1.31
N SER A 203 -1.73 -1.54 0.27
CA SER A 203 -0.61 -2.05 -0.53
C SER A 203 0.73 -2.00 0.21
N SER A 204 0.95 -0.98 1.06
CA SER A 204 2.30 -0.63 1.53
C SER A 204 2.46 -0.57 3.06
N THR A 205 1.47 -1.03 3.83
CA THR A 205 1.54 -1.08 5.30
C THR A 205 1.10 -2.42 5.89
N LYS A 206 1.59 -2.72 7.09
CA LYS A 206 1.07 -3.81 7.93
C LYS A 206 0.06 -3.26 8.95
N LYS A 207 -0.67 -4.16 9.60
CA LYS A 207 -1.50 -3.86 10.77
C LYS A 207 -0.67 -3.06 11.79
N ASP A 208 -1.31 -2.09 12.44
CA ASP A 208 -0.72 -1.21 13.46
C ASP A 208 0.44 -0.33 12.97
N ALA A 209 0.68 -0.25 11.65
CA ALA A 209 1.67 0.66 11.07
C ALA A 209 1.32 2.12 11.33
N LEU A 210 2.33 2.96 11.46
CA LEU A 210 2.19 4.41 11.63
C LEU A 210 2.34 5.14 10.29
N VAL A 211 1.27 5.82 9.88
CA VAL A 211 1.20 6.61 8.64
C VAL A 211 1.33 8.10 8.96
N LEU A 212 2.30 8.78 8.35
CA LEU A 212 2.44 10.23 8.45
C LEU A 212 1.91 10.90 7.18
N ASP A 213 1.17 11.99 7.37
CA ASP A 213 0.76 12.89 6.30
C ASP A 213 1.13 14.33 6.66
N PRO A 214 2.12 14.93 5.96
CA PRO A 214 2.57 16.30 6.23
C PRO A 214 1.63 17.39 5.68
N PHE A 215 0.61 17.01 4.90
CA PHE A 215 -0.34 17.93 4.24
C PHE A 215 -1.77 17.42 4.45
N PHE A 216 -2.19 17.35 5.71
CA PHE A 216 -3.31 16.52 6.14
C PHE A 216 -4.68 16.99 5.64
N GLY A 217 -4.85 18.29 5.38
CA GLY A 217 -6.10 18.88 4.94
C GLY A 217 -7.25 18.50 5.88
N THR A 218 -8.34 18.00 5.30
CA THR A 218 -9.51 17.52 6.07
C THR A 218 -9.39 16.06 6.53
N GLY A 219 -8.18 15.53 6.62
CA GLY A 219 -7.86 14.29 7.32
C GLY A 219 -8.23 12.99 6.61
N THR A 220 -8.24 12.96 5.26
CA THR A 220 -8.52 11.72 4.51
C THR A 220 -7.54 10.60 4.89
N THR A 221 -6.25 10.88 4.97
CA THR A 221 -5.24 9.86 5.34
C THR A 221 -5.49 9.29 6.73
N GLY A 222 -5.80 10.14 7.72
CA GLY A 222 -6.06 9.68 9.09
C GLY A 222 -7.38 8.93 9.23
N ALA A 223 -8.43 9.36 8.52
CA ALA A 223 -9.70 8.65 8.48
C ALA A 223 -9.53 7.23 7.91
N VAL A 224 -8.84 7.09 6.78
CA VAL A 224 -8.60 5.78 6.15
C VAL A 224 -7.61 4.94 6.96
N ALA A 225 -6.56 5.54 7.52
CA ALA A 225 -5.63 4.83 8.41
C ALA A 225 -6.37 4.24 9.61
N LYS A 226 -7.17 5.04 10.33
CA LYS A 226 -7.99 4.58 11.46
C LYS A 226 -8.96 3.48 11.04
N ARG A 227 -9.70 3.68 9.94
CA ARG A 227 -10.64 2.67 9.41
C ARG A 227 -9.96 1.33 9.20
N LEU A 228 -8.74 1.32 8.64
CA LEU A 228 -8.01 0.10 8.30
C LEU A 228 -7.14 -0.47 9.46
N GLY A 229 -7.29 0.03 10.69
CA GLY A 229 -6.50 -0.43 11.83
C GLY A 229 -5.02 -0.05 11.75
N ARG A 230 -4.71 1.13 11.19
CA ARG A 230 -3.39 1.77 11.22
C ARG A 230 -3.45 3.00 12.10
N HIS A 231 -2.29 3.39 12.63
CA HIS A 231 -2.14 4.65 13.34
C HIS A 231 -1.76 5.77 12.39
N PHE A 232 -2.03 7.02 12.78
CA PHE A 232 -1.64 8.17 11.97
C PHE A 232 -0.97 9.32 12.74
N ILE A 233 -0.22 10.14 12.01
CA ILE A 233 0.16 11.51 12.39
C ILE A 233 -0.24 12.41 11.21
N GLY A 234 -1.13 13.36 11.45
CA GLY A 234 -1.48 14.39 10.47
C GLY A 234 -0.85 15.71 10.85
N ILE A 235 -0.29 16.44 9.88
CA ILE A 235 0.17 17.83 10.06
C ILE A 235 -0.68 18.75 9.19
N GLU A 236 -1.27 19.79 9.79
CA GLU A 236 -2.10 20.76 9.07
C GLU A 236 -1.95 22.15 9.69
N GLN A 237 -1.80 23.17 8.86
CA GLN A 237 -1.61 24.54 9.31
C GLN A 237 -2.93 25.26 9.56
N ASP A 238 -3.95 25.00 8.74
CA ASP A 238 -5.26 25.65 8.82
C ASP A 238 -6.12 25.07 9.96
N GLU A 239 -6.47 25.93 10.92
CA GLU A 239 -7.25 25.53 12.09
C GLU A 239 -8.65 24.98 11.75
N ASN A 240 -9.29 25.48 10.69
CA ASN A 240 -10.61 25.00 10.27
C ASN A 240 -10.49 23.59 9.68
N TYR A 241 -9.47 23.32 8.87
CA TYR A 241 -9.21 21.98 8.34
C TYR A 241 -8.91 20.99 9.46
N VAL A 242 -8.12 21.39 10.48
CA VAL A 242 -7.90 20.58 11.68
C VAL A 242 -9.21 20.25 12.40
N LYS A 243 -10.10 21.23 12.60
CA LYS A 243 -11.41 21.00 13.27
C LYS A 243 -12.27 20.01 12.48
N ILE A 244 -12.34 20.17 11.17
CA ILE A 244 -13.09 19.27 10.28
C ILE A 244 -12.50 17.85 10.32
N ALA A 245 -11.17 17.73 10.24
CA ALA A 245 -10.47 16.45 10.28
C ALA A 245 -10.72 15.71 11.59
N LYS A 246 -10.67 16.40 12.75
CA LYS A 246 -10.99 15.82 14.06
C LYS A 246 -12.40 15.25 14.09
N ALA A 247 -13.40 16.07 13.75
CA ALA A 247 -14.81 15.65 13.76
C ALA A 247 -15.07 14.47 12.82
N ARG A 248 -14.45 14.45 11.63
CA ARG A 248 -14.52 13.33 10.69
C ARG A 248 -13.92 12.05 11.29
N ILE A 249 -12.70 12.13 11.81
CA ILE A 249 -11.95 10.95 12.30
C ILE A 249 -12.60 10.36 13.56
N GLU A 250 -13.18 11.20 14.43
CA GLU A 250 -13.92 10.75 15.61
C GLU A 250 -15.06 9.78 15.26
N GLN A 251 -15.74 10.00 14.12
CA GLN A 251 -16.86 9.17 13.65
C GLN A 251 -16.42 7.88 12.94
N VAL A 252 -15.14 7.74 12.60
CA VAL A 252 -14.63 6.55 11.91
C VAL A 252 -14.57 5.36 12.87
N CYS A 253 -15.21 4.26 12.46
CA CYS A 253 -15.07 2.95 13.10
C CYS A 253 -13.93 2.15 12.47
N VAL A 254 -13.22 1.39 13.30
CA VAL A 254 -12.17 0.47 12.82
C VAL A 254 -12.84 -0.76 12.20
N GLU A 255 -12.40 -1.13 11.00
CA GLU A 255 -12.74 -2.38 10.36
C GLU A 255 -11.78 -3.48 10.80
N ASP A 256 -12.32 -4.68 11.05
CA ASP A 256 -11.52 -5.85 11.39
C ASP A 256 -11.87 -7.03 10.48
N ASN A 257 -11.06 -7.21 9.44
CA ASN A 257 -11.20 -8.25 8.43
C ASN A 257 -9.82 -8.80 7.99
N GLU A 258 -9.81 -9.84 7.16
CA GLU A 258 -8.61 -10.52 6.67
C GLU A 258 -7.60 -9.57 5.99
N LEU A 259 -8.07 -8.51 5.33
CA LEU A 259 -7.22 -7.52 4.65
C LEU A 259 -6.55 -6.60 5.67
N THR A 260 -7.33 -6.07 6.62
CA THR A 260 -6.80 -5.19 7.69
C THR A 260 -5.81 -5.93 8.59
N ARG A 261 -5.99 -7.23 8.82
CA ARG A 261 -5.07 -8.09 9.58
C ARG A 261 -3.89 -8.63 8.75
N ASN A 262 -3.81 -8.31 7.46
CA ASN A 262 -2.80 -8.81 6.51
C ASN A 262 -2.72 -10.34 6.43
N GLU A 263 -3.84 -11.05 6.65
CA GLU A 263 -3.87 -12.52 6.69
C GLU A 263 -3.48 -13.15 5.35
N LEU A 264 -3.83 -12.49 4.24
CA LEU A 264 -3.46 -12.94 2.91
C LEU A 264 -1.94 -13.01 2.73
N GLU A 265 -1.18 -12.10 3.36
CA GLU A 265 0.27 -12.01 3.22
C GLU A 265 1.04 -13.03 4.06
N ILE A 266 0.35 -13.78 4.93
CA ILE A 266 0.97 -14.84 5.72
C ILE A 266 1.59 -15.85 4.77
N LYS A 267 2.89 -16.08 4.96
CA LYS A 267 3.64 -17.09 4.20
C LYS A 267 3.35 -18.45 4.83
N PRO A 268 3.23 -19.51 4.02
CA PRO A 268 3.15 -20.86 4.56
C PRO A 268 4.31 -21.16 5.51
N PRO A 269 4.11 -21.98 6.56
CA PRO A 269 5.15 -22.36 7.50
C PRO A 269 6.41 -22.89 6.81
N LYS A 270 7.59 -22.47 7.29
CA LYS A 270 8.89 -22.96 6.80
C LYS A 270 9.23 -24.31 7.40
N VAL A 271 8.47 -25.33 7.00
CA VAL A 271 8.60 -26.72 7.45
C VAL A 271 9.15 -27.56 6.31
N SER A 272 10.21 -28.32 6.58
CA SER A 272 10.84 -29.22 5.61
C SER A 272 10.25 -30.63 5.73
N LEU A 273 10.41 -31.46 4.70
CA LEU A 273 9.94 -32.86 4.75
C LEU A 273 10.61 -33.64 5.88
N GLU A 274 11.90 -33.39 6.12
CA GLU A 274 12.67 -34.01 7.19
C GLU A 274 12.14 -33.63 8.58
N LYS A 275 11.69 -32.38 8.79
CA LYS A 275 11.03 -32.00 10.05
C LYS A 275 9.72 -32.75 10.24
N LEU A 276 8.93 -32.91 9.18
CA LEU A 276 7.69 -33.69 9.23
C LEU A 276 7.95 -35.17 9.50
N LEU A 277 8.99 -35.74 8.88
CA LEU A 277 9.44 -37.11 9.12
C LEU A 277 9.86 -37.32 10.59
N ASN A 278 10.77 -36.47 11.08
CA ASN A 278 11.30 -36.58 12.45
C ASN A 278 10.22 -36.38 13.52
N ALA A 279 9.17 -35.60 13.22
CA ALA A 279 8.05 -35.38 14.12
C ALA A 279 6.90 -36.39 13.93
N GLY A 280 7.08 -37.41 13.09
CA GLY A 280 6.10 -38.48 12.86
C GLY A 280 4.87 -38.09 12.03
N PHE A 281 4.88 -36.91 11.39
CA PHE A 281 3.85 -36.51 10.43
C PHE A 281 4.00 -37.22 9.07
N LEU A 282 5.22 -37.65 8.74
CA LEU A 282 5.54 -38.51 7.60
C LEU A 282 6.32 -39.73 8.10
N LYS A 283 6.33 -40.81 7.31
CA LYS A 283 7.12 -42.02 7.59
C LYS A 283 8.26 -42.19 6.60
N GLU A 284 9.24 -43.02 6.93
CA GLU A 284 10.26 -43.43 5.95
C GLU A 284 9.58 -44.17 4.79
N ASN A 285 10.03 -43.90 3.56
CA ASN A 285 9.44 -44.43 2.33
C ASN A 285 7.94 -44.10 2.15
N GLU A 286 7.43 -43.04 2.78
CA GLU A 286 6.03 -42.60 2.64
C GLU A 286 5.65 -42.39 1.17
N ARG A 287 4.48 -42.88 0.78
CA ARG A 287 4.00 -42.81 -0.61
C ARG A 287 3.31 -41.50 -0.89
N PHE A 288 3.75 -40.80 -1.93
CA PHE A 288 3.17 -39.53 -2.37
C PHE A 288 2.33 -39.74 -3.63
N TYR A 289 1.16 -39.13 -3.62
CA TYR A 289 0.12 -39.24 -4.65
C TYR A 289 -0.23 -37.86 -5.21
N ASP A 290 -0.85 -37.83 -6.39
CA ASP A 290 -1.53 -36.64 -6.88
C ASP A 290 -2.97 -36.54 -6.31
N LYS A 291 -3.69 -35.46 -6.66
CA LYS A 291 -5.07 -35.23 -6.22
C LYS A 291 -6.08 -36.29 -6.69
N ASN A 292 -5.73 -37.10 -7.69
CA ASN A 292 -6.55 -38.16 -8.26
C ASN A 292 -6.15 -39.54 -7.70
N GLN A 293 -5.34 -39.59 -6.64
CA GLN A 293 -4.80 -40.81 -6.03
C GLN A 293 -3.84 -41.61 -6.92
N ASN A 294 -3.30 -41.01 -7.99
CA ASN A 294 -2.24 -41.67 -8.75
C ASN A 294 -0.95 -41.63 -7.94
N PHE A 295 -0.31 -42.80 -7.78
CA PHE A 295 0.99 -42.89 -7.13
C PHE A 295 2.07 -42.20 -7.97
N ILE A 296 2.90 -41.38 -7.33
CA ILE A 296 3.96 -40.60 -8.00
C ILE A 296 5.36 -40.99 -7.54
N CYS A 297 5.64 -40.90 -6.23
CA CYS A 297 7.00 -41.08 -5.70
C CYS A 297 6.98 -41.47 -4.21
N TYR A 298 8.15 -41.81 -3.67
CA TYR A 298 8.37 -42.13 -2.26
C TYR A 298 9.21 -41.04 -1.59
N LEU A 299 8.95 -40.77 -0.31
CA LEU A 299 9.82 -39.95 0.52
C LEU A 299 11.17 -40.65 0.73
N VAL A 300 12.26 -39.90 0.54
CA VAL A 300 13.62 -40.33 0.89
C VAL A 300 14.28 -39.27 1.79
N HIS A 301 15.46 -39.56 2.32
CA HIS A 301 16.17 -38.66 3.23
C HIS A 301 16.60 -37.33 2.56
N ASN A 302 17.06 -36.38 3.38
CA ASN A 302 17.59 -35.08 2.96
C ASN A 302 16.59 -34.23 2.15
N ASN A 303 15.31 -34.29 2.51
CA ASN A 303 14.22 -33.51 1.89
C ASN A 303 14.00 -33.80 0.39
N LYS A 304 14.24 -35.05 -0.03
CA LYS A 304 14.06 -35.50 -1.41
C LYS A 304 12.98 -36.57 -1.53
N VAL A 305 12.57 -36.83 -2.76
CA VAL A 305 11.63 -37.89 -3.15
C VAL A 305 12.18 -38.66 -4.34
N SER A 306 11.82 -39.93 -4.47
CA SER A 306 12.26 -40.83 -5.54
C SER A 306 11.07 -41.45 -6.28
N ASP A 307 11.08 -41.43 -7.60
CA ASP A 307 10.14 -42.17 -8.45
C ASP A 307 10.74 -43.49 -8.98
N ASN A 308 11.81 -43.98 -8.34
CA ASN A 308 12.66 -45.09 -8.74
C ASN A 308 13.51 -44.86 -10.01
N LYS A 309 13.42 -43.69 -10.64
CA LYS A 309 14.29 -43.30 -11.76
C LYS A 309 15.25 -42.18 -11.36
N GLU A 310 14.74 -41.21 -10.62
CA GLU A 310 15.50 -40.04 -10.19
C GLU A 310 15.18 -39.67 -8.74
N ILE A 311 16.13 -39.00 -8.08
CA ILE A 311 15.95 -38.46 -6.72
C ILE A 311 15.96 -36.94 -6.79
N LEU A 312 14.80 -36.32 -6.55
CA LEU A 312 14.56 -34.89 -6.74
C LEU A 312 13.95 -34.25 -5.49
N SER A 313 13.94 -32.91 -5.44
CA SER A 313 13.05 -32.22 -4.47
C SER A 313 11.59 -32.41 -4.87
N ILE A 314 10.66 -32.23 -3.94
CA ILE A 314 9.22 -32.26 -4.23
C ILE A 314 8.82 -31.27 -5.34
N HIS A 315 9.50 -30.13 -5.43
CA HIS A 315 9.21 -29.13 -6.45
C HIS A 315 9.59 -29.62 -7.85
N LYS A 316 10.78 -30.21 -7.98
CA LYS A 316 11.26 -30.74 -9.26
C LYS A 316 10.53 -32.02 -9.66
N MET A 317 10.20 -32.88 -8.70
CA MET A 317 9.39 -34.08 -8.96
C MET A 317 7.98 -33.71 -9.44
N ALA A 318 7.29 -32.79 -8.76
CA ALA A 318 5.98 -32.32 -9.22
C ALA A 318 6.05 -31.67 -10.62
N ALA A 319 7.10 -30.89 -10.88
CA ALA A 319 7.30 -30.24 -12.18
C ALA A 319 7.51 -31.27 -13.31
N LYS A 320 8.30 -32.32 -13.06
CA LYS A 320 8.52 -33.45 -13.99
C LYS A 320 7.21 -34.10 -14.42
N TYR A 321 6.37 -34.48 -13.45
CA TYR A 321 5.10 -35.16 -13.73
C TYR A 321 4.04 -34.24 -14.36
N LEU A 322 4.18 -32.92 -14.22
CA LEU A 322 3.32 -31.92 -14.87
C LEU A 322 3.89 -31.40 -16.20
N ASN A 323 5.05 -31.88 -16.65
CA ASN A 323 5.80 -31.36 -17.79
C ASN A 323 6.03 -29.83 -17.72
N LYS A 324 6.52 -29.35 -16.57
CA LYS A 324 6.83 -27.93 -16.29
C LYS A 324 8.28 -27.76 -15.84
N ALA A 325 8.83 -26.55 -15.98
CA ALA A 325 10.18 -26.24 -15.50
C ALA A 325 10.30 -26.20 -13.96
N ASN A 326 9.22 -25.79 -13.29
CA ASN A 326 9.11 -25.77 -11.84
C ASN A 326 7.63 -25.85 -11.41
N HIS A 327 7.38 -26.38 -10.22
CA HIS A 327 6.06 -26.41 -9.62
C HIS A 327 6.15 -26.45 -8.08
N ASN A 328 5.12 -25.95 -7.40
CA ASN A 328 5.07 -26.04 -5.95
C ASN A 328 4.69 -27.47 -5.53
N GLY A 329 5.66 -28.25 -5.02
CA GLY A 329 5.42 -29.62 -4.59
C GLY A 329 4.42 -29.73 -3.43
N TRP A 330 4.38 -28.72 -2.55
CA TRP A 330 3.43 -28.69 -1.42
C TRP A 330 1.97 -28.71 -1.89
N SER A 331 1.64 -28.01 -2.99
CA SER A 331 0.29 -27.98 -3.53
C SER A 331 -0.05 -29.14 -4.46
N TYR A 332 0.93 -30.00 -4.77
CA TYR A 332 0.75 -31.10 -5.72
C TYR A 332 0.60 -32.45 -5.02
N PHE A 333 1.39 -32.70 -3.98
CA PHE A 333 1.46 -34.01 -3.34
C PHE A 333 0.49 -34.20 -2.17
N TYR A 334 0.06 -35.45 -2.04
CA TYR A 334 -0.79 -35.95 -0.97
C TYR A 334 -0.20 -37.25 -0.43
N ILE A 335 -0.50 -37.57 0.82
CA ILE A 335 -0.32 -38.91 1.39
C ILE A 335 -1.68 -39.57 1.57
N LEU A 336 -1.71 -40.90 1.64
CA LEU A 336 -2.92 -41.65 1.96
C LEU A 336 -2.85 -42.10 3.42
N LYS A 337 -3.77 -41.60 4.26
CA LYS A 337 -3.89 -42.00 5.67
C LYS A 337 -5.33 -42.37 5.95
N ASP A 338 -5.56 -43.58 6.46
CA ASP A 338 -6.90 -44.11 6.73
C ASP A 338 -7.85 -43.94 5.53
N GLU A 339 -7.35 -44.31 4.33
CA GLU A 339 -8.03 -44.19 3.03
C GLU A 339 -8.38 -42.74 2.58
N LYS A 340 -7.90 -41.72 3.30
CA LYS A 340 -8.11 -40.31 2.96
C LYS A 340 -6.84 -39.68 2.41
N LEU A 341 -6.99 -38.92 1.33
CA LEU A 341 -5.92 -38.06 0.81
C LEU A 341 -5.72 -36.87 1.74
N ILE A 342 -4.51 -36.71 2.26
CA ILE A 342 -4.09 -35.56 3.06
C ILE A 342 -2.99 -34.82 2.29
N SER A 343 -3.22 -33.54 1.99
CA SER A 343 -2.19 -32.72 1.34
C SER A 343 -0.96 -32.61 2.24
N ILE A 344 0.23 -32.77 1.68
CA ILE A 344 1.47 -32.55 2.45
C ILE A 344 1.61 -31.09 2.89
N ASP A 345 0.92 -30.14 2.24
CA ASP A 345 0.86 -28.76 2.70
C ASP A 345 0.13 -28.64 4.04
N ALA A 346 -1.00 -29.34 4.20
CA ALA A 346 -1.76 -29.35 5.44
C ALA A 346 -0.92 -29.88 6.62
N LEU A 347 -0.03 -30.85 6.36
CA LEU A 347 0.90 -31.35 7.37
C LEU A 347 1.85 -30.28 7.89
N ARG A 348 2.27 -29.31 7.06
CA ARG A 348 3.11 -28.19 7.52
C ARG A 348 2.41 -27.32 8.55
N TYR A 349 1.13 -27.05 8.34
CA TYR A 349 0.32 -26.26 9.28
C TYR A 349 0.04 -27.05 10.56
N ALA A 350 -0.28 -28.35 10.44
CA ALA A 350 -0.49 -29.20 11.60
C ALA A 350 0.77 -29.32 12.48
N TYR A 351 1.95 -29.45 11.86
CA TYR A 351 3.24 -29.43 12.56
C TYR A 351 3.50 -28.10 13.27
N GLU A 352 3.23 -26.97 12.61
CA GLU A 352 3.46 -25.65 13.23
C GLU A 352 2.51 -25.40 14.42
N ASN A 353 1.25 -25.83 14.32
CA ASN A 353 0.26 -25.69 15.39
C ASN A 353 0.58 -26.58 16.61
N ASN A 354 1.15 -27.77 16.40
CA ASN A 354 1.51 -28.68 17.49
C ASN A 354 2.80 -28.30 18.24
N LYS A 355 3.57 -27.31 17.78
CA LYS A 355 4.74 -26.79 18.53
C LYS A 355 4.37 -26.05 19.83
N GLY A 356 3.09 -25.76 20.05
CA GLY A 356 2.58 -25.16 21.29
C GLY A 356 2.16 -26.16 22.36
N THR A 357 2.25 -27.46 22.10
CA THR A 357 1.83 -28.52 23.03
C THR A 357 2.76 -29.73 22.90
N LEU A 358 3.84 -29.70 23.67
CA LEU A 358 4.57 -30.87 24.15
C LEU A 358 4.88 -30.67 25.64
#